data_AF-A0A1A9WF68-F1
#
_entry.id   AF-A0A1A9WF68-F1
#
_cell.length_a   1.000
_cell.length_b   1.000
_cell.length_c   1.000
_cell.angle_alpha   90.00
_cell.angle_beta   90.00
_cell.angle_gamma   90.00
#
_symmetry.space_group_name_H-M   'P 1'
#
loop_
_entity.id
_entity.type
_entity.pdbx_description
1 polymer ?
#
loop_
_entity_poly.entity_id
_entity_poly.type
_entity_poly.pdbx_seq_one_letter_code
_entity_poly.pdbx_strand_id
1 'polypeptide(L)'
;MSSKNVNVSNVKQKLKSIIENLKYLENSKGNEENLVTLQQKMLCMLNDVEALPLETIKSRVKKRQKRRQKTKLKKQQIKRMNIKLAKIITPISTHNQEAIDETNNAKHLITNEKHLITKKSYQQLKTIHEGQRFLKIFSLLEELHLRRGQNSDETKKFARKFERLITVWKTFILEKQNSDETIENQWNISLFGNPYHENFDLETFLRRRTIWDSYVSSKGSSIPAGWVLPPKLAHSKWSAYLCSSNP
;
A
#
# COMPACT_ATOMS: atom_id res chain seq x y z
N MET A 1 20.61 -24.58 29.82
CA MET A 1 19.41 -24.01 30.48
C MET A 1 18.49 -23.42 29.42
N SER A 2 17.44 -24.14 29.04
CA SER A 2 16.52 -23.77 27.94
C SER A 2 15.71 -22.52 28.32
N SER A 3 16.03 -21.38 27.73
CA SER A 3 15.27 -20.14 27.92
C SER A 3 13.91 -20.28 27.25
N LYS A 4 12.91 -20.80 27.99
CA LYS A 4 11.51 -20.86 27.54
C LYS A 4 11.12 -19.48 27.01
N ASN A 5 10.68 -19.44 25.75
CA ASN A 5 10.38 -18.20 25.05
C ASN A 5 9.11 -17.57 25.63
N VAL A 6 9.24 -16.72 26.65
CA VAL A 6 8.09 -16.14 27.36
C VAL A 6 7.36 -15.10 26.49
N ASN A 7 6.17 -15.45 25.99
CA ASN A 7 5.33 -14.54 25.25
C ASN A 7 4.58 -13.59 26.21
N VAL A 8 5.01 -12.32 26.23
CA VAL A 8 4.42 -11.25 27.07
C VAL A 8 2.90 -11.10 26.86
N SER A 9 2.37 -11.45 25.68
CA SER A 9 0.92 -11.41 25.42
C SER A 9 0.17 -12.47 26.23
N ASN A 10 0.72 -13.68 26.30
CA ASN A 10 0.10 -14.78 27.05
C ASN A 10 0.14 -14.51 28.55
N VAL A 11 1.23 -13.92 29.06
CA VAL A 11 1.31 -13.49 30.47
C VAL A 11 0.25 -12.45 30.80
N LYS A 12 0.05 -11.47 29.92
CA LYS A 12 -0.99 -10.44 30.08
C LYS A 12 -2.40 -11.05 30.09
N GLN A 13 -2.65 -12.03 29.23
CA GLN A 13 -3.94 -12.71 29.16
C GLN A 13 -4.20 -13.56 30.41
N LYS A 14 -3.21 -14.33 30.88
CA LYS A 14 -3.30 -15.08 32.15
C LYS A 14 -3.60 -14.16 33.34
N LEU A 15 -2.88 -13.04 33.47
CA LEU A 15 -3.15 -12.05 34.51
C LEU A 15 -4.55 -11.43 34.40
N LYS A 16 -5.05 -11.16 33.19
CA LYS A 16 -6.41 -10.65 32.98
C LYS A 16 -7.46 -11.67 33.43
N SER A 17 -7.28 -12.94 33.10
CA SER A 17 -8.16 -14.02 33.55
C SER A 17 -8.13 -14.23 35.06
N ILE A 18 -6.96 -14.10 35.71
CA ILE A 18 -6.86 -14.13 37.19
C ILE A 18 -7.68 -12.98 37.80
N ILE A 19 -7.57 -11.76 37.27
CA ILE A 19 -8.33 -10.60 37.76
C ILE A 19 -9.84 -10.79 37.56
N GLU A 20 -10.25 -11.32 36.40
CA GLU A 20 -11.67 -11.61 36.12
C GLU A 20 -12.22 -12.68 37.08
N ASN A 21 -11.44 -13.74 37.37
CA ASN A 21 -11.83 -14.77 38.32
C ASN A 21 -11.90 -14.24 39.77
N LEU A 22 -10.98 -13.35 40.17
CA LEU A 22 -11.02 -12.69 41.49
C LEU A 22 -12.29 -11.84 41.65
N LYS A 23 -12.66 -11.08 40.61
CA LYS A 23 -13.91 -10.32 40.61
C LYS A 23 -15.14 -11.22 40.65
N TYR A 24 -15.09 -12.38 40.01
CA TYR A 24 -16.18 -13.35 40.05
C TYR A 24 -16.34 -13.92 41.47
N LEU A 25 -15.24 -14.29 42.13
CA LEU A 25 -15.22 -14.77 43.52
C LEU A 25 -15.77 -13.72 44.51
N GLU A 26 -15.39 -12.46 44.33
CA GLU A 26 -15.85 -11.35 45.17
C GLU A 26 -17.37 -11.13 45.07
N ASN A 27 -17.97 -11.42 43.91
CA ASN A 27 -19.40 -11.21 43.65
C ASN A 27 -20.26 -12.48 43.85
N SER A 28 -19.68 -13.67 43.95
CA SER A 28 -20.43 -14.92 44.11
C SER A 28 -20.71 -15.22 45.58
N LYS A 29 -21.97 -15.20 46.00
CA LYS A 29 -22.39 -15.44 47.40
C LYS A 29 -22.98 -16.83 47.70
N GLY A 30 -22.89 -17.84 46.83
CA GLY A 30 -23.72 -19.04 47.06
C GLY A 30 -23.42 -20.37 46.38
N ASN A 31 -22.25 -20.63 45.81
CA ASN A 31 -21.94 -21.96 45.23
C ASN A 31 -20.55 -22.45 45.65
N GLU A 32 -20.46 -23.12 46.80
CA GLU A 32 -19.18 -23.54 47.42
C GLU A 32 -18.34 -24.49 46.55
N GLU A 33 -18.96 -25.45 45.85
CA GLU A 33 -18.22 -26.42 45.01
C GLU A 33 -17.56 -25.77 43.78
N ASN A 34 -18.25 -24.81 43.15
CA ASN A 34 -17.71 -24.03 42.03
C ASN A 34 -16.61 -23.04 42.48
N LEU A 35 -16.65 -22.61 43.74
CA LEU A 35 -15.64 -21.74 44.34
C LEU A 35 -14.31 -22.47 44.53
N VAL A 36 -14.33 -23.71 45.04
CA VAL A 36 -13.12 -24.50 45.29
C VAL A 36 -12.37 -24.83 44.00
N THR A 37 -13.09 -25.25 42.95
CA THR A 37 -12.49 -25.54 41.63
C THR A 37 -11.91 -24.28 40.98
N LEU A 38 -12.59 -23.13 41.13
CA LEU A 38 -12.09 -21.85 40.64
C LEU A 38 -10.85 -21.39 41.40
N GLN A 39 -10.80 -21.58 42.72
CA GLN A 39 -9.64 -21.28 43.56
C GLN A 39 -8.42 -22.14 43.18
N GLN A 40 -8.60 -23.45 42.99
CA GLN A 40 -7.53 -24.35 42.54
C GLN A 40 -6.99 -23.94 41.16
N LYS A 41 -7.89 -23.65 40.22
CA LYS A 41 -7.50 -23.16 38.88
C LYS A 41 -6.74 -21.84 38.96
N MET A 42 -7.15 -20.94 39.85
CA MET A 42 -6.47 -19.66 40.09
C MET A 42 -5.07 -19.86 40.68
N LEU A 43 -4.91 -20.74 41.67
CA LEU A 43 -3.62 -21.10 42.26
C LEU A 43 -2.65 -21.65 41.21
N CYS A 44 -3.10 -22.56 40.34
CA CYS A 44 -2.29 -23.06 39.23
C CYS A 44 -1.86 -21.94 38.27
N MET A 45 -2.77 -21.02 37.93
CA MET A 45 -2.44 -19.88 37.05
C MET A 45 -1.48 -18.87 37.72
N LEU A 46 -1.57 -18.68 39.03
CA LEU A 46 -0.65 -17.83 39.80
C LEU A 46 0.75 -18.43 39.84
N ASN A 47 0.86 -19.71 40.20
CA ASN A 47 2.13 -20.45 40.21
C ASN A 47 2.80 -20.43 38.83
N ASP A 48 2.00 -20.59 37.77
CA ASP A 48 2.46 -20.49 36.38
C ASP A 48 3.03 -19.11 36.02
N VAL A 49 2.49 -18.03 36.59
CA VAL A 49 2.94 -16.65 36.34
C VAL A 49 4.15 -16.31 37.20
N GLU A 50 4.18 -16.78 38.44
CA GLU A 50 5.26 -16.58 39.39
C GLU A 50 6.54 -17.32 38.99
N ALA A 51 6.41 -18.52 38.41
CA ALA A 51 7.51 -19.29 37.85
C ALA A 51 8.15 -18.66 36.59
N LEU A 52 7.59 -17.56 36.06
CA LEU A 52 8.14 -16.92 34.88
C LEU A 52 9.32 -16.01 35.22
N PRO A 53 10.39 -16.00 34.40
CA PRO A 53 11.54 -15.14 34.62
C PRO A 53 11.21 -13.66 34.41
N LEU A 54 10.85 -12.96 35.49
CA LEU A 54 10.40 -11.56 35.53
C LEU A 54 11.37 -10.60 34.83
N GLU A 55 12.67 -10.79 34.99
CA GLU A 55 13.70 -9.96 34.37
C GLU A 55 13.72 -10.08 32.83
N THR A 56 13.39 -11.26 32.30
CA THR A 56 13.26 -11.45 30.84
C THR A 56 12.00 -10.78 30.29
N ILE A 57 10.91 -10.77 31.07
CA ILE A 57 9.67 -10.08 30.70
C ILE A 57 9.89 -8.56 30.72
N LYS A 58 10.50 -8.04 31.79
CA LYS A 58 10.82 -6.62 31.97
C LYS A 58 11.73 -6.10 30.86
N SER A 59 12.79 -6.83 30.49
CA SER A 59 13.67 -6.46 29.38
C SER A 59 12.95 -6.48 28.02
N ARG A 60 12.06 -7.45 27.77
CA ARG A 60 11.22 -7.50 26.56
C ARG A 60 10.24 -6.33 26.48
N VAL A 61 9.59 -5.97 27.58
CA VAL A 61 8.68 -4.81 27.66
C VAL A 61 9.45 -3.52 27.38
N LYS A 62 10.59 -3.31 28.05
CA LYS A 62 11.48 -2.16 27.79
C LYS A 62 11.93 -2.10 26.33
N LYS A 63 12.29 -3.25 25.71
CA LYS A 63 12.67 -3.32 24.29
C LYS A 63 11.51 -2.94 23.36
N ARG A 64 10.29 -3.42 23.65
CA ARG A 64 9.07 -3.03 22.90
C ARG A 64 8.77 -1.53 23.05
N GLN A 65 8.92 -0.96 24.24
CA GLN A 65 8.73 0.47 24.48
C GLN A 65 9.73 1.34 23.72
N LYS A 66 11.03 1.00 23.79
CA LYS A 66 12.10 1.67 23.03
C LYS A 66 11.83 1.61 21.52
N ARG A 67 11.38 0.46 20.99
CA ARG A 67 10.98 0.34 19.57
C ARG A 67 9.85 1.29 19.22
N ARG A 68 8.78 1.32 20.02
CA ARG A 68 7.63 2.24 19.80
C ARG A 68 8.05 3.71 19.79
N GLN A 69 8.93 4.11 20.71
CA GLN A 69 9.46 5.48 20.75
C GLN A 69 10.26 5.81 19.47
N LYS A 70 11.16 4.93 19.05
CA LYS A 70 11.92 5.11 17.79
C LYS A 70 10.99 5.25 16.58
N THR A 71 9.95 4.41 16.49
CA THR A 71 8.98 4.50 15.38
C THR A 71 8.18 5.80 15.42
N LYS A 72 7.81 6.29 16.61
CA LYS A 72 7.12 7.58 16.79
C LYS A 72 7.99 8.75 16.34
N LEU A 73 9.27 8.77 16.72
CA LEU A 73 10.24 9.78 16.29
C LEU A 73 10.44 9.77 14.77
N LYS A 74 10.65 8.59 14.16
CA LYS A 74 10.77 8.45 12.70
C LYS A 74 9.54 9.00 11.97
N LYS A 75 8.32 8.67 12.45
CA LYS A 75 7.08 9.21 11.88
C LYS A 75 7.00 10.73 11.99
N GLN A 76 7.45 11.32 13.11
CA GLN A 76 7.49 12.77 13.26
C GLN A 76 8.51 13.42 12.33
N GLN A 77 9.70 12.82 12.15
CA GLN A 77 10.70 13.31 11.21
C GLN A 77 10.18 13.29 9.76
N ILE A 78 9.55 12.19 9.33
CA ILE A 78 8.93 12.09 8.01
C ILE A 78 7.84 13.15 7.82
N LYS A 79 6.98 13.36 8.82
CA LYS A 79 5.96 14.43 8.76
C LYS A 79 6.61 15.81 8.58
N ARG A 80 7.67 16.11 9.32
CA ARG A 80 8.41 17.38 9.19
C ARG A 80 9.07 17.54 7.82
N MET A 81 9.68 16.47 7.28
CA MET A 81 10.27 16.48 5.94
C MET A 81 9.22 16.70 4.86
N ASN A 82 8.08 16.01 4.94
CA ASN A 82 6.98 16.20 3.99
C ASN A 82 6.40 17.62 4.03
N ILE A 83 6.29 18.22 5.22
CA ILE A 83 5.89 19.63 5.36
C ILE A 83 6.93 20.57 4.75
N LYS A 84 8.24 20.31 4.95
CA LYS A 84 9.30 21.11 4.31
C LYS A 84 9.28 20.99 2.79
N LEU A 85 9.13 19.78 2.25
CA LEU A 85 9.01 19.55 0.80
C LEU A 85 7.77 20.24 0.23
N ALA A 86 6.63 20.17 0.91
CA ALA A 86 5.41 20.85 0.48
C ALA A 86 5.53 22.39 0.51
N LYS A 87 6.39 22.95 1.39
CA LYS A 87 6.69 24.39 1.41
C LYS A 87 7.66 24.82 0.30
N ILE A 88 8.54 23.91 -0.15
CA ILE A 88 9.47 24.16 -1.26
C ILE A 88 8.72 24.10 -2.60
N ILE A 89 7.68 23.27 -2.69
CA ILE A 89 6.79 23.18 -3.87
C ILE A 89 5.69 24.26 -3.76
N THR A 90 6.10 25.53 -3.75
CA THR A 90 5.26 26.63 -4.27
C THR A 90 5.51 26.74 -5.77
N PRO A 91 4.50 27.09 -6.59
CA PRO A 91 4.58 26.95 -8.04
C PRO A 91 5.48 28.05 -8.60
N ILE A 92 6.71 27.69 -8.97
CA ILE A 92 7.62 28.59 -9.66
C ILE A 92 7.50 28.33 -11.16
N SER A 93 6.90 29.32 -11.79
CA SER A 93 7.02 29.73 -13.18
C SER A 93 8.41 29.48 -13.78
N THR A 94 8.40 29.10 -15.05
CA THR A 94 9.48 29.11 -16.05
C THR A 94 10.78 29.84 -15.69
N HIS A 95 11.93 29.16 -15.87
CA HIS A 95 13.10 29.55 -16.67
C HIS A 95 14.42 29.02 -16.05
N ASN A 96 15.17 28.28 -16.88
CA ASN A 96 16.57 27.79 -16.84
C ASN A 96 17.38 27.85 -15.52
N GLN A 97 18.04 26.74 -15.14
CA GLN A 97 19.51 26.61 -15.15
C GLN A 97 19.95 25.17 -14.79
N GLU A 98 21.16 24.84 -15.22
CA GLU A 98 21.75 23.52 -15.41
C GLU A 98 22.44 22.91 -14.17
N ALA A 99 22.62 21.60 -14.26
CA ALA A 99 23.78 20.77 -13.89
C ALA A 99 24.40 20.88 -12.49
N ILE A 100 24.29 19.82 -11.67
CA ILE A 100 25.39 19.26 -10.84
C ILE A 100 25.16 17.74 -10.60
N ASP A 101 26.17 16.95 -11.00
CA ASP A 101 26.63 15.61 -10.53
C ASP A 101 25.68 14.42 -10.34
N GLU A 102 25.63 13.52 -11.33
CA GLU A 102 25.01 12.19 -11.19
C GLU A 102 25.87 11.06 -11.78
N THR A 103 26.86 10.58 -11.02
CA THR A 103 27.52 9.28 -11.30
C THR A 103 27.36 8.25 -10.19
N ASN A 104 26.85 8.64 -9.01
CA ASN A 104 26.61 7.72 -7.88
C ASN A 104 25.12 7.43 -7.59
N ASN A 105 24.18 8.08 -8.27
CA ASN A 105 22.74 7.97 -7.97
C ASN A 105 22.01 6.84 -8.72
N ALA A 106 22.59 6.29 -9.79
CA ALA A 106 21.90 5.30 -10.64
C ALA A 106 21.56 3.99 -9.90
N LYS A 107 22.41 3.51 -8.98
CA LYS A 107 22.11 2.32 -8.17
C LYS A 107 21.06 2.59 -7.08
N HIS A 108 20.96 3.82 -6.58
CA HIS A 108 20.00 4.19 -5.55
C HIS A 108 18.60 4.47 -6.15
N LEU A 109 18.54 4.90 -7.42
CA LEU A 109 17.29 5.11 -8.17
C LEU A 109 16.52 3.80 -8.38
N ILE A 110 17.19 2.74 -8.83
CA ILE A 110 16.54 1.45 -9.17
C ILE A 110 15.94 0.76 -7.94
N THR A 111 16.60 0.84 -6.78
CA THR A 111 16.05 0.32 -5.51
C THR A 111 14.93 1.20 -4.96
N ASN A 112 14.99 2.51 -5.18
CA ASN A 112 13.93 3.44 -4.82
C ASN A 112 12.69 3.27 -5.71
N GLU A 113 12.86 3.02 -7.01
CA GLU A 113 11.76 2.75 -7.95
C GLU A 113 10.97 1.50 -7.58
N LYS A 114 11.65 0.38 -7.29
CA LYS A 114 10.97 -0.84 -6.81
C LYS A 114 10.22 -0.60 -5.48
N HIS A 115 10.78 0.20 -4.58
CA HIS A 115 10.12 0.60 -3.34
C HIS A 115 8.99 1.63 -3.53
N LEU A 116 9.04 2.45 -4.58
CA LEU A 116 8.01 3.42 -4.96
C LEU A 116 6.85 2.73 -5.66
N ILE A 117 7.11 1.76 -6.53
CA ILE A 117 6.09 0.95 -7.23
C ILE A 117 5.29 0.13 -6.21
N THR A 118 5.97 -0.56 -5.29
CA THR A 118 5.31 -1.32 -4.22
C THR A 118 4.57 -0.43 -3.21
N LYS A 119 5.08 0.78 -2.91
CA LYS A 119 4.34 1.77 -2.11
C LYS A 119 3.12 2.33 -2.83
N LYS A 120 3.22 2.62 -4.13
CA LYS A 120 2.11 3.13 -4.96
C LYS A 120 1.00 2.10 -5.05
N SER A 121 1.34 0.83 -5.32
CA SER A 121 0.39 -0.29 -5.32
C SER A 121 -0.28 -0.49 -3.96
N TYR A 122 0.48 -0.47 -2.86
CA TYR A 122 -0.09 -0.55 -1.51
C TYR A 122 -0.98 0.65 -1.16
N GLN A 123 -0.61 1.85 -1.61
CA GLN A 123 -1.43 3.06 -1.44
C GLN A 123 -2.72 3.00 -2.25
N GLN A 124 -2.67 2.54 -3.51
CA GLN A 124 -3.84 2.31 -4.36
C GLN A 124 -4.80 1.30 -3.73
N LEU A 125 -4.26 0.15 -3.28
CA LEU A 125 -5.06 -0.88 -2.60
C LEU A 125 -5.68 -0.35 -1.30
N LYS A 126 -4.93 0.45 -0.53
CA LYS A 126 -5.44 1.11 0.67
C LYS A 126 -6.57 2.09 0.36
N THR A 127 -6.47 2.86 -0.74
CA THR A 127 -7.53 3.79 -1.16
C THR A 127 -8.78 3.07 -1.66
N ILE A 128 -8.64 1.93 -2.34
CA ILE A 128 -9.78 1.09 -2.74
C ILE A 128 -10.49 0.54 -1.51
N HIS A 129 -9.74 -0.01 -0.54
CA HIS A 129 -10.32 -0.52 0.70
C HIS A 129 -10.99 0.59 1.52
N GLU A 130 -10.43 1.81 1.54
CA GLU A 130 -11.07 2.96 2.15
C GLU A 130 -12.40 3.32 1.45
N GLY A 131 -12.44 3.32 0.12
CA GLY A 131 -13.68 3.52 -0.64
C GLY A 131 -14.73 2.46 -0.33
N GLN A 132 -14.37 1.18 -0.32
CA GLN A 132 -15.26 0.07 0.05
C GLN A 132 -15.80 0.22 1.48
N ARG A 133 -14.95 0.66 2.41
CA ARG A 133 -15.37 0.95 3.78
C ARG A 133 -16.41 2.06 3.85
N PHE A 134 -16.26 3.14 3.08
CA PHE A 134 -17.26 4.21 3.04
C PHE A 134 -18.59 3.73 2.46
N LEU A 135 -18.57 2.94 1.38
CA LEU A 135 -19.78 2.34 0.82
C LEU A 135 -20.52 1.46 1.85
N LYS A 136 -19.79 0.66 2.61
CA LYS A 136 -20.35 -0.14 3.70
C LYS A 136 -20.91 0.71 4.86
N ILE A 137 -20.27 1.84 5.17
CA ILE A 137 -20.80 2.77 6.17
C ILE A 137 -22.14 3.36 5.71
N PHE A 138 -22.27 3.74 4.44
CA PHE A 138 -23.52 4.28 3.92
C PHE A 138 -24.65 3.25 3.97
N SER A 139 -24.40 1.98 3.61
CA SER A 139 -25.41 0.91 3.72
C SER A 139 -25.82 0.66 5.17
N LEU A 140 -24.86 0.65 6.10
CA LEU A 140 -25.15 0.50 7.53
C LEU A 140 -25.93 1.68 8.10
N LEU A 141 -25.69 2.90 7.62
CA LEU A 141 -26.46 4.09 8.02
C LEU A 141 -27.91 4.00 7.53
N GLU A 142 -28.12 3.51 6.31
CA GLU A 142 -29.46 3.26 5.76
C GLU A 142 -30.21 2.18 6.58
N GLU A 143 -29.56 1.05 6.86
CA GLU A 143 -30.13 -0.01 7.71
C GLU A 143 -30.42 0.48 9.13
N LEU A 144 -29.52 1.26 9.72
CA LEU A 144 -29.69 1.80 11.06
C LEU A 144 -30.85 2.82 11.10
N HIS A 145 -30.99 3.63 10.05
CA HIS A 145 -32.12 4.55 9.91
C HIS A 145 -33.44 3.77 9.86
N LEU A 146 -33.51 2.69 9.08
CA LEU A 146 -34.68 1.81 9.01
C LEU A 146 -34.97 1.13 10.36
N ARG A 147 -33.94 0.58 11.02
CA ARG A 147 -34.06 -0.12 12.31
C ARG A 147 -34.47 0.77 13.47
N ARG A 148 -34.31 2.09 13.35
CA ARG A 148 -34.80 3.08 14.34
C ARG A 148 -36.31 3.37 14.23
N GLY A 149 -37.04 2.64 13.39
CA GLY A 149 -38.50 2.77 13.26
C GLY A 149 -38.95 3.87 12.31
N GLN A 150 -38.07 4.30 11.40
CA GLN A 150 -38.43 5.24 10.34
C GLN A 150 -39.17 4.54 9.20
N ASN A 151 -40.10 5.25 8.56
CA ASN A 151 -40.82 4.74 7.40
C ASN A 151 -39.85 4.46 6.23
N SER A 152 -40.22 3.50 5.37
CA SER A 152 -39.42 3.12 4.19
C SER A 152 -39.12 4.32 3.28
N ASP A 153 -40.10 5.22 3.09
CA ASP A 153 -39.94 6.39 2.23
C ASP A 153 -39.02 7.47 2.82
N GLU A 154 -39.05 7.65 4.14
CA GLU A 154 -38.11 8.55 4.83
C GLU A 154 -36.68 8.00 4.82
N THR A 155 -36.54 6.68 4.93
CA THR A 155 -35.25 5.99 4.77
C THR A 155 -34.68 6.16 3.36
N LYS A 156 -35.52 6.10 2.31
CA LYS A 156 -35.10 6.41 0.93
C LYS A 156 -34.68 7.87 0.78
N LYS A 157 -35.42 8.83 1.33
CA LYS A 157 -35.03 10.26 1.33
C LYS A 157 -33.70 10.49 2.06
N PHE A 158 -33.48 9.77 3.16
CA PHE A 158 -32.22 9.79 3.89
C PHE A 158 -31.07 9.21 3.06
N ALA A 159 -31.25 8.04 2.44
CA ALA A 159 -30.25 7.39 1.59
C ALA A 159 -29.86 8.26 0.38
N ARG A 160 -30.84 8.95 -0.23
CA ARG A 160 -30.61 9.91 -1.32
C ARG A 160 -29.62 11.02 -0.98
N LYS A 161 -29.50 11.42 0.29
CA LYS A 161 -28.50 12.41 0.73
C LYS A 161 -27.06 11.96 0.46
N PHE A 162 -26.82 10.65 0.40
CA PHE A 162 -25.51 10.06 0.15
C PHE A 162 -25.33 9.55 -1.27
N GLU A 163 -26.36 9.58 -2.12
CA GLU A 163 -26.34 8.99 -3.46
C GLU A 163 -25.20 9.54 -4.32
N ARG A 164 -24.99 10.87 -4.31
CA ARG A 164 -23.86 11.50 -5.00
C ARG A 164 -22.51 10.99 -4.49
N LEU A 165 -22.36 10.83 -3.18
CA LEU A 165 -21.12 10.31 -2.57
C LEU A 165 -20.91 8.83 -2.91
N ILE A 166 -21.98 8.03 -2.88
CA ILE A 166 -21.96 6.61 -3.26
C ILE A 166 -21.50 6.48 -4.71
N THR A 167 -22.04 7.29 -5.63
CA THR A 167 -21.62 7.29 -7.03
C THR A 167 -20.15 7.66 -7.18
N VAL A 168 -19.69 8.74 -6.54
CA VAL A 168 -18.27 9.16 -6.59
C VAL A 168 -17.33 8.06 -6.08
N TRP A 169 -17.68 7.39 -4.98
CA TRP A 169 -16.85 6.30 -4.46
C TRP A 169 -16.88 5.06 -5.36
N LYS A 170 -18.02 4.72 -5.96
CA LYS A 170 -18.12 3.61 -6.91
C LYS A 170 -17.30 3.88 -8.17
N THR A 171 -17.41 5.06 -8.76
CA THR A 171 -16.63 5.43 -9.95
C THR A 171 -15.13 5.46 -9.64
N PHE A 172 -14.74 6.05 -8.51
CA PHE A 172 -13.35 6.06 -8.06
C PHE A 172 -12.78 4.65 -7.89
N ILE A 173 -13.53 3.72 -7.28
CA ILE A 173 -13.07 2.33 -7.12
C ILE A 173 -12.90 1.65 -8.48
N LEU A 174 -13.86 1.81 -9.40
CA LEU A 174 -13.82 1.24 -10.75
C LEU A 174 -12.62 1.78 -11.55
N GLU A 175 -12.41 3.10 -11.55
CA GLU A 175 -11.28 3.75 -12.22
C GLU A 175 -9.94 3.23 -11.69
N LYS A 176 -9.85 2.96 -10.38
CA LYS A 176 -8.63 2.43 -9.75
C LYS A 176 -8.43 0.94 -9.92
N GLN A 177 -9.50 0.17 -10.15
CA GLN A 177 -9.40 -1.24 -10.50
C GLN A 177 -8.98 -1.42 -11.97
N ASN A 178 -9.39 -0.50 -12.84
CA ASN A 178 -9.06 -0.53 -14.27
C ASN A 178 -7.75 0.21 -14.61
N SER A 179 -7.05 0.79 -13.63
CA SER A 179 -5.88 1.64 -13.90
C SER A 179 -4.63 0.88 -14.35
N ASP A 180 -4.50 -0.39 -13.95
CA ASP A 180 -3.31 -1.18 -14.30
C ASP A 180 -3.36 -1.61 -15.77
N GLU A 181 -4.55 -1.94 -16.27
CA GLU A 181 -4.77 -2.30 -17.68
C GLU A 181 -4.74 -1.07 -18.60
N THR A 182 -5.14 0.11 -18.10
CA THR A 182 -5.21 1.34 -18.91
C THR A 182 -3.86 2.02 -19.12
N ILE A 183 -2.90 1.95 -18.18
CA ILE A 183 -1.58 2.57 -18.40
C ILE A 183 -0.81 1.78 -19.46
N GLU A 184 -0.76 0.45 -19.34
CA GLU A 184 -0.10 -0.41 -20.33
C GLU A 184 -0.79 -0.31 -21.69
N ASN A 185 -2.13 -0.28 -21.73
CA ASN A 185 -2.85 -0.04 -22.97
C ASN A 185 -2.66 1.39 -23.52
N GLN A 186 -2.53 2.42 -22.68
CA GLN A 186 -2.21 3.78 -23.13
C GLN A 186 -0.80 3.87 -23.72
N TRP A 187 0.18 3.20 -23.10
CA TRP A 187 1.53 3.10 -23.66
C TRP A 187 1.53 2.28 -24.95
N ASN A 188 0.79 1.18 -25.01
CA ASN A 188 0.68 0.37 -26.21
C ASN A 188 0.01 1.15 -27.35
N ILE A 189 -1.06 1.88 -27.08
CA ILE A 189 -1.71 2.76 -28.08
C ILE A 189 -0.77 3.89 -28.52
N SER A 190 -0.01 4.48 -27.59
CA SER A 190 0.89 5.60 -27.89
C SER A 190 2.13 5.16 -28.69
N LEU A 191 2.71 4.02 -28.35
CA LEU A 191 3.92 3.49 -28.97
C LEU A 191 3.63 2.71 -30.25
N PHE A 192 2.59 1.88 -30.24
CA PHE A 192 2.29 0.92 -31.29
C PHE A 192 1.00 1.24 -32.05
N GLY A 193 0.21 2.20 -31.61
CA GLY A 193 -1.11 2.46 -32.19
C GLY A 193 -2.17 1.48 -31.69
N ASN A 194 -3.41 1.68 -32.11
CA ASN A 194 -4.53 0.86 -31.69
C ASN A 194 -4.41 -0.56 -32.30
N PRO A 195 -4.38 -1.65 -31.49
CA PRO A 195 -4.20 -3.02 -31.99
C PRO A 195 -5.31 -3.53 -32.92
N TYR A 196 -6.43 -2.80 -33.03
CA TYR A 196 -7.57 -3.16 -33.90
C TYR A 196 -7.44 -2.70 -35.36
N HIS A 197 -6.31 -2.11 -35.76
CA HIS A 197 -6.05 -1.81 -37.18
C HIS A 197 -5.06 -2.83 -37.75
N GLU A 198 -5.59 -3.89 -38.35
CA GLU A 198 -4.83 -4.98 -39.00
C GLU A 198 -4.07 -4.56 -40.27
N ASN A 199 -4.15 -3.29 -40.69
CA ASN A 199 -3.44 -2.79 -41.85
C ASN A 199 -2.44 -1.71 -41.43
N PHE A 200 -1.29 -2.13 -40.91
CA PHE A 200 -0.13 -1.24 -40.80
C PHE A 200 0.38 -0.97 -42.22
N ASP A 201 -0.08 0.15 -42.77
CA ASP A 201 0.50 0.71 -43.98
C ASP A 201 1.98 1.04 -43.73
N LEU A 202 2.85 0.48 -44.57
CA LEU A 202 4.30 0.60 -44.49
C LEU A 202 4.73 2.07 -44.52
N GLU A 203 4.02 2.90 -45.30
CA GLU A 203 4.29 4.33 -45.40
C GLU A 203 4.01 5.05 -44.08
N THR A 204 2.92 4.69 -43.40
CA THR A 204 2.59 5.20 -42.07
C THR A 204 3.61 4.77 -41.01
N PHE A 205 4.12 3.52 -41.08
CA PHE A 205 5.18 3.04 -40.20
C PHE A 205 6.50 3.80 -40.42
N LEU A 206 6.94 3.91 -41.67
CA LEU A 206 8.15 4.64 -42.03
C LEU A 206 8.06 6.10 -41.61
N ARG A 207 6.91 6.76 -41.80
CA ARG A 207 6.70 8.13 -41.34
C ARG A 207 6.84 8.27 -39.82
N ARG A 208 6.24 7.38 -39.03
CA ARG A 208 6.39 7.39 -37.56
C ARG A 208 7.84 7.16 -37.14
N ARG A 209 8.53 6.23 -37.81
CA ARG A 209 9.94 5.94 -37.54
C ARG A 209 10.83 7.13 -37.88
N THR A 210 10.63 7.78 -39.03
CA THR A 210 11.37 8.99 -39.42
C THR A 210 11.14 10.13 -38.44
N ILE A 211 9.90 10.32 -37.96
CA ILE A 211 9.59 11.30 -36.91
C ILE A 211 10.38 10.96 -35.63
N TRP A 212 10.38 9.71 -35.20
CA TRP A 212 11.14 9.28 -34.03
C TRP A 212 12.66 9.47 -34.21
N ASP A 213 13.21 9.05 -35.34
CA ASP A 213 14.62 9.21 -35.66
C ASP A 213 15.02 10.70 -35.81
N SER A 214 14.08 11.59 -36.19
CA SER A 214 14.30 13.05 -36.20
C SER A 214 14.44 13.65 -34.79
N TYR A 215 13.72 13.09 -33.82
CA TYR A 215 13.88 13.42 -32.40
C TYR A 215 15.21 12.90 -31.83
N VAL A 216 15.81 11.86 -32.44
CA VAL A 216 17.10 11.29 -32.02
C VAL A 216 18.28 12.01 -32.69
N SER A 217 18.16 12.35 -33.98
CA SER A 217 19.29 12.78 -34.82
C SER A 217 19.61 14.28 -34.78
N SER A 218 18.68 15.15 -34.40
CA SER A 218 18.90 16.58 -34.61
C SER A 218 19.78 17.24 -33.54
N LYS A 219 19.71 16.86 -32.24
CA LYS A 219 20.57 17.41 -31.17
C LYS A 219 20.82 16.46 -29.98
N GLY A 220 20.95 15.15 -30.24
CA GLY A 220 21.38 14.18 -29.23
C GLY A 220 20.34 13.90 -28.14
N SER A 221 19.31 13.12 -28.49
CA SER A 221 18.57 12.38 -27.47
C SER A 221 19.32 11.07 -27.23
N SER A 222 19.96 10.95 -26.07
CA SER A 222 20.53 9.68 -25.63
C SER A 222 19.41 8.65 -25.56
N ILE A 223 19.50 7.64 -26.43
CA ILE A 223 18.75 6.38 -26.34
C ILE A 223 18.65 6.01 -24.84
N PRO A 224 17.44 5.76 -24.28
CA PRO A 224 17.30 5.50 -22.86
C PRO A 224 18.28 4.42 -22.40
N ALA A 225 18.96 4.67 -21.28
CA ALA A 225 19.91 3.71 -20.72
C ALA A 225 19.23 2.33 -20.54
N GLY A 226 19.71 1.33 -21.28
CA GLY A 226 19.12 -0.02 -21.30
C GLY A 226 18.49 -0.44 -22.64
N TRP A 227 18.34 0.47 -23.60
CA TRP A 227 18.06 0.10 -24.99
C TRP A 227 19.33 -0.47 -25.63
N VAL A 228 19.28 -1.78 -25.92
CA VAL A 228 20.38 -2.50 -26.54
C VAL A 228 20.30 -2.26 -28.04
N LEU A 229 21.33 -1.62 -28.61
CA LEU A 229 21.50 -1.58 -30.06
C LEU A 229 21.50 -3.02 -30.59
N PRO A 230 20.83 -3.31 -31.72
CA PRO A 230 20.88 -4.63 -32.31
C PRO A 230 22.35 -5.08 -32.45
N PRO A 231 22.69 -6.33 -32.08
CA PRO A 231 24.03 -6.84 -32.26
C PRO A 231 24.47 -6.68 -33.72
N LYS A 232 25.73 -6.32 -33.96
CA LYS A 232 26.30 -6.19 -35.33
C LYS A 232 26.11 -7.46 -36.17
N LEU A 233 25.96 -8.60 -35.51
CA LEU A 233 25.59 -9.89 -36.11
C LEU A 233 24.23 -10.30 -35.53
N ALA A 234 23.15 -10.02 -36.27
CA ALA A 234 21.82 -10.44 -35.86
C ALA A 234 21.70 -11.97 -35.89
N HIS A 235 21.08 -12.56 -34.88
CA HIS A 235 20.67 -13.97 -34.91
C HIS A 235 19.71 -14.20 -36.10
N SER A 236 19.64 -15.43 -36.64
CA SER A 236 18.85 -15.78 -37.84
C SER A 236 17.36 -15.40 -37.79
N LYS A 237 16.79 -15.21 -36.59
CA LYS A 237 15.40 -14.74 -36.42
C LYS A 237 15.25 -13.24 -36.66
N TRP A 238 16.32 -12.46 -36.50
CA TRP A 238 16.35 -11.00 -36.61
C TRP A 238 16.91 -10.51 -37.94
N SER A 239 17.61 -11.38 -38.69
CA SER A 239 18.19 -11.04 -39.99
C SER A 239 17.15 -10.63 -41.04
N ALA A 240 15.91 -11.09 -40.93
CA ALA A 240 14.82 -10.70 -41.82
C ALA A 240 14.39 -9.22 -41.68
N TYR A 241 14.77 -8.56 -40.58
CA TYR A 241 14.40 -7.17 -40.27
C TYR A 241 15.55 -6.19 -40.44
N LEU A 242 16.76 -6.67 -40.71
CA LEU A 242 17.84 -5.81 -41.16
C LEU A 242 17.53 -5.43 -42.60
N CYS A 243 17.05 -4.20 -42.82
CA CYS A 243 16.90 -3.66 -44.16
C CYS A 243 18.22 -3.87 -44.90
N SER A 244 18.17 -4.57 -46.04
CA SER A 244 19.27 -4.62 -46.99
C SER A 244 19.53 -3.20 -47.43
N SER A 245 20.48 -2.52 -46.79
CA SER A 245 21.13 -1.36 -47.36
C SER A 245 21.88 -1.85 -48.58
N ASN A 246 21.19 -1.92 -49.72
CA ASN A 246 21.85 -1.99 -51.00
C ASN A 246 22.66 -0.70 -51.18
N PRO A 247 23.88 -0.79 -51.71
CA PRO A 247 24.71 0.37 -52.03
C PRO A 247 24.06 1.26 -53.10
#